data_AF-A0A373A6S4-F1
#
_entry.id   AF-A0A373A6S4-F1
#
_cell.length_a   1.000
_cell.length_b   1.000
_cell.length_c   1.000
_cell.angle_alpha   90.00
_cell.angle_beta   90.00
_cell.angle_gamma   90.00
#
_symmetry.space_group_name_H-M   'P 1'
#
loop_
_entity.id
_entity.type
_entity.pdbx_description
1 polymer ?
#
loop_
_entity_poly.entity_id
_entity_poly.type
_entity_poly.pdbx_seq_one_letter_code
_entity_poly.pdbx_strand_id
1 'polypeptide(L)'
;MVTIDCADPVALASFYGELLGWETRHADDHFAILDNPEGGSPLGFGRVTGYRPEPWTEPDGSKHFHLDFYVDDLDEATAKALALGATEPAYQHGRTLRVLIDPAGHPFGLAPLE
;
A
#
# COMPACT_ATOMS: atom_id res chain seq x y z
N MET A 1 -6.96 1.55 -13.48
CA MET A 1 -6.07 2.32 -12.57
C MET A 1 -6.81 2.51 -11.27
N VAL A 2 -6.14 2.27 -10.16
CA VAL A 2 -6.61 2.61 -8.81
C VAL A 2 -5.73 3.74 -8.31
N THR A 3 -6.33 4.75 -7.67
CA THR A 3 -5.59 5.90 -7.12
C THR A 3 -5.86 6.00 -5.63
N ILE A 4 -4.80 6.13 -4.84
CA ILE A 4 -4.87 6.30 -3.39
C ILE A 4 -4.48 7.73 -3.01
N ASP A 5 -5.33 8.39 -2.25
CA ASP A 5 -5.05 9.75 -1.76
C ASP A 5 -4.02 9.72 -0.63
N CYS A 6 -3.08 10.66 -0.61
CA CYS A 6 -2.01 10.70 0.38
C CYS A 6 -1.45 12.12 0.55
N ALA A 7 -0.55 12.30 1.51
CA ALA A 7 0.20 13.54 1.67
C ALA A 7 1.41 13.64 0.71
N ASP A 8 2.03 12.50 0.38
CA ASP A 8 3.26 12.43 -0.43
C ASP A 8 3.18 11.32 -1.49
N PRO A 9 2.81 11.66 -2.75
CA PRO A 9 2.73 10.70 -3.84
C PRO A 9 4.06 10.03 -4.18
N VAL A 10 5.16 10.77 -4.12
CA VAL A 10 6.49 10.28 -4.51
C VAL A 10 6.98 9.26 -3.49
N ALA A 11 6.77 9.53 -2.20
CA ALA A 11 7.12 8.59 -1.14
C ALA A 11 6.36 7.27 -1.27
N LEU A 12 5.05 7.30 -1.54
CA LEU A 12 4.28 6.08 -1.76
C LEU A 12 4.67 5.35 -3.05
N ALA A 13 4.97 6.07 -4.13
CA ALA A 13 5.45 5.45 -5.35
C ALA A 13 6.80 4.73 -5.13
N SER A 14 7.73 5.32 -4.38
CA SER A 14 8.99 4.67 -4.01
C SER A 14 8.72 3.41 -3.18
N PHE A 15 7.88 3.52 -2.14
CA PHE A 15 7.54 2.39 -1.26
C PHE A 15 6.92 1.22 -2.03
N TYR A 16 5.84 1.44 -2.78
CA TYR A 16 5.17 0.36 -3.52
C TYR A 16 5.98 -0.11 -4.72
N GLY A 17 6.74 0.78 -5.37
CA GLY A 17 7.63 0.42 -6.48
C GLY A 17 8.71 -0.54 -6.01
N GLU A 18 9.37 -0.25 -4.89
CA GLU A 18 10.35 -1.14 -4.29
C GLU A 18 9.73 -2.43 -3.76
N LEU A 19 8.57 -2.35 -3.08
CA LEU A 19 7.88 -3.52 -2.54
C LEU A 19 7.48 -4.52 -3.63
N LEU A 20 6.83 -4.03 -4.69
CA LEU A 20 6.26 -4.85 -5.76
C LEU A 20 7.22 -5.09 -6.93
N GLY A 21 8.35 -4.38 -6.99
CA GLY A 21 9.23 -4.37 -8.16
C GLY A 21 8.59 -3.69 -9.38
N TRP A 22 7.72 -2.70 -9.15
CA TRP A 22 7.01 -1.98 -10.21
C TRP A 22 7.72 -0.66 -10.53
N GLU A 23 7.81 -0.35 -11.82
CA GLU A 23 8.48 0.86 -12.29
C GLU A 23 7.57 2.09 -12.21
N THR A 24 8.17 3.24 -11.92
CA THR A 24 7.47 4.53 -11.90
C THR A 24 7.30 5.06 -13.32
N ARG A 25 6.06 5.16 -13.78
CA ARG A 25 5.72 5.81 -15.07
C ARG A 25 5.80 7.33 -14.97
N HIS A 26 5.29 7.88 -13.87
CA HIS A 26 5.20 9.32 -13.63
C HIS A 26 5.34 9.61 -12.14
N ALA A 27 6.03 10.69 -11.79
CA ALA A 27 6.07 11.20 -10.42
C ALA A 27 6.37 12.69 -10.41
N ASP A 28 5.51 13.44 -9.72
CA ASP A 28 5.72 14.83 -9.34
C ASP A 28 5.08 15.09 -7.97
N ASP A 29 5.10 16.35 -7.54
CA ASP A 29 4.53 16.77 -6.26
C ASP A 29 3.01 16.54 -6.15
N HIS A 30 2.27 16.44 -7.23
CA HIS A 30 0.81 16.29 -7.18
C HIS A 30 0.37 14.84 -7.36
N PHE A 31 1.13 14.06 -8.13
CA PHE A 31 0.72 12.74 -8.54
C PHE A 31 1.90 11.82 -8.86
N ALA A 32 1.75 10.53 -8.55
CA ALA A 32 2.69 9.50 -9.00
C ALA A 32 1.95 8.25 -9.48
N ILE A 33 2.55 7.49 -10.39
CA ILE A 33 1.95 6.29 -10.99
C ILE A 33 2.99 5.19 -11.18
N LEU A 34 2.64 3.99 -10.74
CA LEU A 34 3.37 2.74 -10.95
C LEU A 34 2.67 1.84 -11.96
N ASP A 35 3.47 1.12 -12.74
CA ASP A 35 3.00 0.21 -13.78
C ASP A 35 3.14 -1.23 -13.35
N ASN A 36 2.04 -1.98 -13.39
CA ASN A 36 2.09 -3.41 -13.23
C ASN A 36 2.77 -4.02 -14.48
N PRO A 37 3.96 -4.64 -14.34
CA PRO A 37 4.72 -5.16 -15.47
C PRO A 37 4.07 -6.38 -16.14
N GLU A 38 3.19 -7.09 -15.42
CA GLU A 38 2.48 -8.27 -15.95
C GLU A 38 1.22 -7.92 -16.75
N GLY A 39 0.90 -6.63 -16.85
CA GLY A 39 -0.35 -6.14 -17.39
C GLY A 39 -1.45 -6.15 -16.34
N GLY A 40 -2.09 -5.01 -16.15
CA GLY A 40 -3.10 -4.83 -15.10
C GLY A 40 -3.44 -3.36 -14.91
N SER A 41 -4.23 -3.07 -13.86
CA SER A 41 -4.48 -1.68 -13.48
C SER A 41 -3.21 -1.05 -12.89
N PRO A 42 -2.77 0.13 -13.39
CA PRO A 42 -1.75 0.92 -12.72
C PRO A 42 -2.19 1.33 -11.32
N LEU A 43 -1.22 1.56 -10.45
CA LEU A 43 -1.43 2.10 -9.11
C LEU A 43 -0.96 3.56 -9.07
N GLY A 44 -1.87 4.46 -8.74
CA GLY A 44 -1.64 5.89 -8.65
C GLY A 44 -1.69 6.39 -7.21
N PHE A 45 -1.00 7.50 -6.95
CA PHE A 45 -1.00 8.20 -5.67
C PHE A 45 -1.27 9.68 -5.90
N GLY A 46 -2.31 10.21 -5.26
CA GLY A 46 -2.74 11.60 -5.42
C GLY A 46 -2.54 12.43 -4.17
N ARG A 47 -1.98 13.64 -4.30
CA ARG A 47 -1.80 14.54 -3.17
C ARG A 47 -3.13 15.17 -2.76
N VAL A 48 -3.50 15.04 -1.49
CA VAL A 48 -4.63 15.75 -0.87
C VAL A 48 -4.13 16.71 0.20
N THR A 49 -4.46 18.00 0.04
CA THR A 49 -4.12 19.03 1.02
C THR A 49 -4.79 18.74 2.35
N GLY A 50 -3.99 18.64 3.41
CA GLY A 50 -4.50 18.35 4.76
C GLY A 50 -4.89 16.88 4.98
N TYR A 51 -4.40 15.97 4.13
CA TYR A 51 -4.55 14.52 4.30
C TYR A 51 -4.21 14.09 5.74
N ARG A 52 -5.05 13.23 6.31
CA ARG A 52 -4.86 12.60 7.62
C ARG A 52 -5.20 11.12 7.50
N PRO A 53 -4.29 10.22 7.90
CA PRO A 53 -4.62 8.81 7.91
C PRO A 53 -5.70 8.50 8.94
N GLU A 54 -6.62 7.62 8.58
CA GLU A 54 -7.58 7.06 9.52
C GLU A 54 -6.99 5.83 10.24
N PRO A 55 -7.26 5.63 11.53
CA PRO A 55 -6.78 4.45 12.25
C PRO A 55 -7.39 3.16 11.69
N TRP A 56 -6.57 2.11 11.57
CA TRP A 56 -7.00 0.77 11.12
C TRP A 56 -8.14 0.13 11.94
N THR A 57 -8.32 0.56 13.19
CA THR A 57 -9.17 -0.10 14.19
C THR A 57 -10.44 0.68 14.55
N GLU A 58 -10.89 1.65 13.74
CA GLU A 58 -12.13 2.36 14.05
C GLU A 58 -13.32 1.38 14.11
N PRO A 59 -14.01 1.25 15.27
CA PRO A 59 -15.08 0.26 15.47
C PRO A 59 -16.32 0.50 14.60
N ASP A 60 -16.46 1.70 14.04
CA ASP A 60 -17.58 2.11 13.18
C ASP A 60 -17.36 1.78 11.70
N GLY A 61 -16.19 1.25 11.33
CA GLY A 61 -15.96 0.64 10.02
C GLY A 61 -15.63 1.61 8.90
N SER A 62 -14.86 2.67 9.16
CA SER A 62 -14.40 3.64 8.16
C SER A 62 -13.38 3.10 7.13
N LYS A 63 -13.36 1.78 6.87
CA LYS A 63 -12.53 1.22 5.80
C LYS A 63 -13.11 1.66 4.45
N HIS A 64 -12.40 2.54 3.76
CA HIS A 64 -12.85 3.04 2.46
C HIS A 64 -12.54 2.05 1.32
N PHE A 65 -11.49 1.23 1.43
CA PHE A 65 -11.12 0.23 0.41
C PHE A 65 -10.24 -0.91 0.98
N HIS A 66 -10.09 -1.96 0.17
CA HIS A 66 -9.07 -2.99 0.32
C HIS A 66 -8.03 -2.84 -0.79
N LEU A 67 -6.75 -2.86 -0.42
CA LEU A 67 -5.62 -2.92 -1.35
C LEU A 67 -4.78 -4.12 -0.95
N ASP A 68 -4.95 -5.21 -1.70
CA ASP A 68 -4.32 -6.49 -1.39
C ASP A 68 -3.44 -6.94 -2.56
N PHE A 69 -2.25 -7.43 -2.24
CA PHE A 69 -1.29 -7.95 -3.22
C PHE A 69 -1.03 -9.43 -2.96
N TYR A 70 -1.01 -10.20 -4.04
CA TYR A 70 -0.55 -11.57 -3.99
C TYR A 70 0.97 -11.62 -4.01
N VAL A 71 1.55 -12.48 -3.17
CA VAL A 71 2.99 -12.69 -3.03
C VAL A 71 3.32 -14.17 -2.99
N ASP A 72 4.52 -14.54 -3.44
CA ASP A 72 4.97 -15.93 -3.41
C ASP A 72 5.30 -16.41 -2.00
N ASP A 73 5.95 -15.56 -1.21
CA ASP A 73 6.31 -15.82 0.19
C ASP A 73 5.81 -14.67 1.09
N LEU A 74 4.87 -15.00 1.98
CA LEU A 74 4.23 -14.02 2.86
C LEU A 74 5.20 -13.46 3.90
N ASP A 75 6.11 -14.28 4.44
CA ASP A 75 7.03 -13.87 5.51
C ASP A 75 8.14 -12.97 4.92
N GLU A 76 8.68 -13.33 3.76
CA GLU A 76 9.66 -12.51 3.04
C GLU A 76 9.07 -11.16 2.63
N ALA A 77 7.88 -11.16 2.01
CA ALA A 77 7.22 -9.93 1.59
C ALA A 77 6.85 -9.03 2.78
N THR A 78 6.42 -9.62 3.90
CA THR A 78 6.16 -8.89 5.15
C THR A 78 7.43 -8.25 5.69
N ALA A 79 8.53 -9.00 5.77
CA ALA A 79 9.82 -8.49 6.25
C ALA A 79 10.34 -7.35 5.36
N LYS A 80 10.20 -7.49 4.04
CA LYS A 80 10.55 -6.44 3.07
C LYS A 80 9.73 -5.17 3.28
N ALA A 81 8.40 -5.29 3.39
CA ALA A 81 7.53 -4.14 3.62
C ALA A 81 7.89 -3.40 4.92
N LEU A 82 8.16 -4.12 6.00
CA LEU A 82 8.60 -3.52 7.28
C LEU A 82 9.95 -2.79 7.13
N ALA A 83 10.91 -3.38 6.40
CA ALA A 83 12.20 -2.74 6.14
C ALA A 83 12.07 -1.45 5.30
N LEU A 84 11.07 -1.37 4.43
CA LEU A 84 10.74 -0.18 3.62
C LEU A 84 9.95 0.88 4.38
N GLY A 85 9.61 0.65 5.65
CA GLY A 85 8.94 1.63 6.51
C GLY A 85 7.45 1.40 6.73
N ALA A 86 6.90 0.25 6.29
CA ALA A 86 5.58 -0.17 6.74
C ALA A 86 5.58 -0.49 8.24
N THR A 87 4.41 -0.45 8.87
CA THR A 87 4.24 -0.85 10.28
C THR A 87 3.16 -1.91 10.42
N GLU A 88 3.26 -2.74 11.46
CA GLU A 88 2.22 -3.71 11.77
C GLU A 88 1.17 -3.10 12.72
N PRO A 89 -0.14 -3.18 12.40
CA PRO A 89 -1.16 -2.74 13.34
C PRO A 89 -1.21 -3.64 14.57
N ALA A 90 -1.64 -3.10 15.71
CA ALA A 90 -1.75 -3.84 16.97
C ALA A 90 -2.76 -5.02 16.92
N TYR A 91 -3.67 -5.00 15.94
CA TYR A 91 -4.69 -6.03 15.76
C TYR A 91 -4.74 -6.53 14.31
N GLN A 92 -4.69 -7.85 14.15
CA GLN A 92 -4.82 -8.57 12.88
C GLN A 92 -6.17 -9.29 12.81
N HIS A 93 -6.84 -9.18 11.67
CA HIS A 93 -8.06 -9.93 11.39
C HIS A 93 -7.68 -11.23 10.66
N GLY A 94 -7.53 -12.34 11.40
CA GLY A 94 -7.21 -13.64 10.81
C GLY A 94 -5.72 -13.94 10.71
N ARG A 95 -5.36 -15.02 9.96
CA ARG A 95 -3.98 -15.55 9.87
C ARG A 95 -3.48 -15.83 8.45
N THR A 96 -4.35 -15.81 7.46
CA THR A 96 -4.04 -16.21 6.07
C THR A 96 -3.52 -15.05 5.22
N LEU A 97 -3.82 -13.82 5.61
CA LEU A 97 -3.27 -12.60 5.04
C LEU A 97 -2.57 -11.81 6.14
N ARG A 98 -1.57 -11.00 5.77
CA ARG A 98 -0.93 -10.04 6.68
C ARG A 98 -1.36 -8.64 6.28
N VAL A 99 -1.99 -7.92 7.21
CA VAL A 99 -2.25 -6.48 7.02
C VAL A 99 -1.07 -5.69 7.58
N LEU A 100 -0.59 -4.73 6.80
CA LEU A 100 0.41 -3.74 7.19
C LEU A 100 -0.13 -2.34 6.92
N ILE A 101 0.49 -1.34 7.53
CA ILE A 101 0.20 0.07 7.35
C ILE A 101 1.35 0.69 6.56
N ASP A 102 1.05 1.27 5.41
CA ASP A 102 2.04 1.96 4.57
C ASP A 102 2.53 3.28 5.20
N PRO A 103 3.57 3.93 4.65
CA PRO A 103 4.10 5.17 5.22
C PRO A 103 3.12 6.35 5.27
N ALA A 104 2.05 6.32 4.47
CA ALA A 104 0.99 7.33 4.51
C ALA A 104 -0.12 6.98 5.51
N GLY A 105 -0.14 5.76 6.06
CA GLY A 105 -1.11 5.29 7.04
C GLY A 105 -2.23 4.43 6.45
N HIS A 106 -2.13 4.00 5.19
CA HIS A 106 -3.14 3.11 4.60
C HIS A 106 -2.91 1.66 5.00
N PRO A 107 -3.97 0.93 5.32
CA PRO A 107 -3.88 -0.50 5.41
C PRO A 107 -3.78 -1.15 4.02
N PHE A 108 -2.86 -2.09 3.87
CA PHE A 108 -2.78 -2.98 2.70
C PHE A 108 -2.52 -4.41 3.15
N GLY A 109 -3.01 -5.38 2.37
CA GLY A 109 -2.85 -6.81 2.64
C GLY A 109 -1.81 -7.45 1.75
N LEU A 110 -1.08 -8.40 2.32
CA LEU A 110 -0.29 -9.39 1.59
C LEU A 110 -0.93 -10.75 1.78
N ALA A 111 -1.16 -11.46 0.68
CA ALA A 111 -1.73 -12.80 0.68
C ALA A 111 -0.89 -13.73 -0.20
N PRO A 112 -0.72 -15.01 0.16
CA PRO A 112 -0.12 -15.98 -0.74
C PRO A 112 -1.00 -16.17 -2.00
N LEU A 113 -0.39 -16.43 -3.16
CA LEU A 113 -1.12 -17.03 -4.28
C LEU A 113 -1.54 -18.45 -3.87
N GLU A 114 -2.85 -18.73 -3.80
CA GLU A 114 -3.36 -20.11 -3.65
C GLU A 114 -3.17 -20.93 -4.93
#